data_AF-A0A1B6F5A4-F1
#
_entry.id   AF-A0A1B6F5A4-F1
#
_cell.length_a   1.000
_cell.length_b   1.000
_cell.length_c   1.000
_cell.angle_alpha   90.00
_cell.angle_beta   90.00
_cell.angle_gamma   90.00
#
_symmetry.space_group_name_H-M   'P 1'
#
loop_
_entity.id
_entity.type
_entity.pdbx_description
1 polymer ?
#
loop_
_entity_poly.entity_id
_entity_poly.type
_entity_poly.pdbx_seq_one_letter_code
_entity_poly.pdbx_strand_id
1 'polypeptide(L)'
;MKISIIIFLFGLVVVKGDWFPGGKTDTDASDKENLKQINEIFQKIMQDYLIGGTVTLEDLYCKKEIVGDVLYYCHSKVNYEVCKKPRSECKEKPNRSSSCSANFWLPPGKGAKLQYVGNEKPTCYPDIY
;
A
#
# COMPACT_ATOMS: atom_id res chain seq x y z
N MET A 1 -14.13 56.64 28.26
CA MET A 1 -14.14 55.54 27.28
C MET A 1 -13.73 54.26 27.99
N LYS A 2 -14.58 53.23 28.04
CA LYS A 2 -14.23 51.91 28.58
C LYS A 2 -13.69 51.05 27.43
N ILE A 3 -12.45 50.58 27.54
CA ILE A 3 -11.84 49.67 26.58
C ILE A 3 -12.13 48.25 27.09
N SER A 4 -12.98 47.53 26.37
CA SER A 4 -13.27 46.11 26.65
C SER A 4 -12.23 45.25 25.95
N ILE A 5 -11.47 44.47 26.72
CA ILE A 5 -10.51 43.49 26.21
C ILE A 5 -11.25 42.15 26.07
N ILE A 6 -11.46 41.72 24.84
CA ILE A 6 -12.05 40.42 24.52
C ILE A 6 -10.90 39.44 24.32
N ILE A 7 -10.78 38.46 25.21
CA ILE A 7 -9.78 37.39 25.12
C ILE A 7 -10.44 36.20 24.42
N PHE A 8 -10.03 35.93 23.18
CA PHE A 8 -10.41 34.70 22.47
C PHE A 8 -9.50 33.56 22.92
N LEU A 9 -10.05 32.62 23.70
CA LEU A 9 -9.41 31.35 23.99
C LEU A 9 -9.57 30.41 22.80
N PHE A 10 -8.70 30.57 21.79
CA PHE A 10 -8.53 29.51 20.80
C PHE A 10 -7.82 28.35 21.48
N GLY A 11 -8.55 27.25 21.68
CA GLY A 11 -7.97 25.98 22.08
C GLY A 11 -6.89 25.60 21.08
N LEU A 12 -5.64 25.60 21.55
CA LEU A 12 -4.49 25.16 20.80
C LEU A 12 -4.61 23.64 20.62
N VAL A 13 -5.26 23.20 19.55
CA VAL A 13 -5.21 21.80 19.15
C VAL A 13 -3.79 21.57 18.62
N VAL A 14 -2.93 21.05 19.49
CA VAL A 14 -1.63 20.51 19.09
C VAL A 14 -1.93 19.29 18.23
N VAL A 15 -2.01 19.50 16.92
CA VAL A 15 -1.87 18.40 15.97
C VAL A 15 -0.41 18.00 16.07
N LYS A 16 -0.14 16.95 16.86
CA LYS A 16 1.13 16.23 16.86
C LYS A 16 1.24 15.51 15.52
N GLY A 17 1.49 16.28 14.47
CA GLY A 17 1.83 15.80 13.15
C GLY A 17 3.23 16.35 12.87
N ASP A 18 4.23 15.52 13.13
CA ASP A 18 5.60 15.74 12.68
C ASP A 18 5.60 15.77 11.14
N TRP A 19 5.23 16.91 10.54
CA TRP A 19 5.33 17.14 9.12
C TRP A 19 6.77 17.53 8.78
N PHE A 20 7.65 16.53 8.77
CA PHE A 20 8.95 16.65 8.14
C PHE A 20 8.79 16.37 6.64
N PRO A 21 9.07 17.35 5.75
CA PRO A 21 9.17 17.06 4.33
C PRO A 21 10.37 16.11 4.09
N GLY A 22 10.12 14.94 3.50
CA GLY A 22 11.16 14.00 3.07
C GLY A 22 11.33 12.71 3.90
N GLY A 23 10.42 12.42 4.83
CA GLY A 23 10.40 11.15 5.58
C GLY A 23 9.31 10.20 5.11
N LYS A 24 9.61 8.88 5.10
CA LYS A 24 8.59 7.84 4.92
C LYS A 24 7.75 7.74 6.21
N THR A 25 6.45 8.01 6.11
CA THR A 25 5.49 7.91 7.22
C THR A 25 4.55 6.73 7.00
N ASP A 26 3.92 6.24 8.06
CA ASP A 26 2.88 5.21 7.92
C ASP A 26 1.65 5.79 7.19
N THR A 27 0.99 4.96 6.38
CA THR A 27 -0.31 5.34 5.82
C THR A 27 -1.38 5.42 6.90
N ASP A 28 -2.35 6.30 6.69
CA ASP A 28 -3.43 6.56 7.64
C ASP A 28 -4.81 6.40 7.00
N ALA A 29 -5.87 6.73 7.73
CA ALA A 29 -7.25 6.56 7.27
C ALA A 29 -7.57 7.34 5.97
N SER A 30 -6.85 8.43 5.68
CA SER A 30 -7.01 9.20 4.43
C SER A 30 -6.52 8.43 3.20
N ASP A 31 -5.62 7.46 3.37
CA ASP A 31 -5.07 6.65 2.29
C ASP A 31 -5.95 5.46 1.91
N LYS A 32 -7.09 5.23 2.57
CA LYS A 32 -7.91 4.02 2.42
C LYS A 32 -8.22 3.65 0.96
N GLU A 33 -8.64 4.62 0.16
CA GLU A 33 -8.98 4.36 -1.25
C GLU A 33 -7.72 4.10 -2.10
N ASN A 34 -6.61 4.78 -1.77
CA ASN A 34 -5.33 4.56 -2.43
C ASN A 34 -4.76 3.18 -2.09
N LEU A 35 -4.84 2.75 -0.84
CA LEU A 35 -4.45 1.41 -0.39
C LEU A 35 -5.28 0.31 -1.06
N LYS A 36 -6.58 0.54 -1.26
CA LYS A 36 -7.44 -0.38 -2.01
C LYS A 36 -6.98 -0.50 -3.47
N GLN A 37 -6.75 0.61 -4.15
CA GLN A 37 -6.24 0.60 -5.52
C GLN A 37 -4.84 -0.04 -5.61
N ILE A 38 -3.95 0.25 -4.66
CA ILE A 38 -2.64 -0.39 -4.55
C ILE A 38 -2.79 -1.90 -4.44
N ASN A 39 -3.67 -2.39 -3.56
CA ASN A 39 -3.90 -3.82 -3.39
C ASN A 39 -4.38 -4.47 -4.70
N GLU A 40 -5.33 -3.86 -5.39
CA GLU A 40 -5.85 -4.35 -6.67
C GLU A 40 -4.76 -4.39 -7.76
N ILE A 41 -3.97 -3.31 -7.89
CA ILE A 41 -2.87 -3.24 -8.87
C ILE A 41 -1.80 -4.28 -8.54
N PHE A 42 -1.39 -4.36 -7.27
CA PHE A 42 -0.36 -5.29 -6.82
C PHE A 42 -0.80 -6.73 -7.05
N GLN A 43 -2.02 -7.09 -6.66
CA GLN A 43 -2.55 -8.44 -6.86
C GLN A 43 -2.60 -8.79 -8.35
N LYS A 44 -3.06 -7.85 -9.19
CA LYS A 44 -3.11 -8.04 -10.63
C LYS A 44 -1.72 -8.28 -11.23
N ILE A 45 -0.73 -7.46 -10.87
CA ILE A 45 0.65 -7.63 -11.35
C ILE A 45 1.16 -9.02 -10.98
N MET A 46 0.99 -9.45 -9.72
CA MET A 46 1.43 -10.78 -9.29
C MET A 46 0.67 -11.92 -9.98
N GLN A 47 -0.63 -11.73 -10.23
CA GLN A 47 -1.46 -12.70 -10.93
C GLN A 47 -1.06 -12.85 -12.40
N ASP A 48 -0.69 -11.76 -13.07
CA ASP A 48 -0.24 -11.77 -14.48
C ASP A 48 1.08 -12.56 -14.65
N TYR A 49 1.89 -12.67 -13.58
CA TYR A 49 3.11 -13.49 -13.56
C TYR A 49 2.87 -14.98 -13.26
N LEU A 50 1.70 -15.35 -12.72
CA LEU A 50 1.39 -16.73 -12.37
C LEU A 50 0.76 -17.45 -13.55
N ILE A 51 1.48 -18.41 -14.14
CA ILE A 51 0.93 -19.28 -15.19
C ILE A 51 0.01 -20.32 -14.56
N GLY A 52 -1.26 -19.95 -14.41
CA GLY A 52 -2.30 -20.81 -13.87
C GLY A 52 -2.29 -20.89 -12.35
N GLY A 53 -3.48 -20.77 -11.76
CA GLY A 53 -3.66 -20.67 -10.32
C GLY A 53 -4.15 -19.29 -9.90
N THR A 54 -4.17 -19.07 -8.59
CA THR A 54 -4.68 -17.85 -7.96
C THR A 54 -3.61 -17.23 -7.09
N VAL A 55 -3.53 -15.89 -7.12
CA VAL A 55 -2.72 -15.09 -6.21
C VAL A 55 -3.62 -14.38 -5.22
N THR A 56 -3.26 -14.50 -3.94
CA THR A 56 -3.87 -13.74 -2.85
C THR A 56 -2.81 -12.91 -2.15
N LEU A 57 -3.11 -11.64 -1.92
CA LEU A 57 -2.31 -10.75 -1.09
C LEU A 57 -2.81 -10.78 0.35
N GLU A 58 -1.89 -10.91 1.29
CA GLU A 58 -2.11 -10.81 2.73
C GLU A 58 -1.21 -9.73 3.32
N ASP A 59 -1.65 -9.14 4.43
CA ASP A 59 -0.86 -8.21 5.24
C ASP A 59 -0.26 -7.05 4.44
N LEU A 60 -1.04 -6.43 3.55
CA LEU A 60 -0.60 -5.24 2.83
C LEU A 60 -0.30 -4.12 3.81
N TYR A 61 0.96 -3.73 3.86
CA TYR A 61 1.46 -2.62 4.67
C TYR A 61 2.22 -1.65 3.79
N CYS A 62 1.89 -0.36 3.88
CA CYS A 62 2.51 0.68 3.09
C CYS A 62 3.01 1.82 3.98
N LYS A 63 4.14 2.40 3.57
CA LYS A 63 4.57 3.72 4.01
C LYS A 63 4.41 4.70 2.86
N LYS A 64 4.10 5.96 3.14
CA LYS A 64 4.02 7.04 2.15
C LYS A 64 5.13 8.07 2.34
N GLU A 65 5.49 8.72 1.26
CA GLU A 65 6.40 9.87 1.23
C GLU A 65 5.77 10.95 0.37
N ILE A 66 5.78 12.18 0.85
CA ILE A 66 5.15 13.32 0.19
C ILE A 66 6.25 14.32 -0.22
N VAL A 67 6.54 14.40 -1.51
CA VAL A 67 7.59 15.26 -2.10
C VAL A 67 7.06 16.03 -3.32
N GLY A 68 5.79 16.46 -3.26
CA GLY A 68 5.07 17.17 -4.33
C GLY A 68 4.11 16.25 -5.09
N ASP A 69 4.45 14.97 -5.16
CA ASP A 69 3.61 13.82 -5.42
C ASP A 69 3.50 12.96 -4.14
N VAL A 70 2.81 11.81 -4.24
CA VAL A 70 2.79 10.80 -3.17
C VAL A 70 3.39 9.51 -3.69
N LEU A 71 4.45 9.05 -3.02
CA LEU A 71 5.06 7.73 -3.24
C LEU A 71 4.65 6.79 -2.12
N TYR A 72 4.14 5.62 -2.48
CA TYR A 72 3.81 4.53 -1.56
C TYR A 72 4.84 3.41 -1.71
N TYR A 73 5.39 2.98 -0.59
CA TYR A 73 6.33 1.86 -0.48
C TYR A 73 5.61 0.74 0.27
N CYS A 74 5.24 -0.30 -0.45
CA CYS A 74 4.34 -1.33 0.05
C CYS A 74 5.02 -2.69 0.14
N HIS A 75 4.67 -3.42 1.19
CA HIS A 75 5.05 -4.79 1.45
C HIS A 75 3.78 -5.61 1.62
N SER A 76 3.77 -6.83 1.07
CA SER A 76 2.66 -7.77 1.26
C SER A 76 3.18 -9.20 1.16
N LYS A 77 2.56 -10.10 1.91
CA LYS A 77 2.73 -11.52 1.74
C LYS A 77 1.89 -11.99 0.56
N VAL A 78 2.52 -12.63 -0.40
CA VAL A 78 1.89 -13.12 -1.62
C VAL A 78 1.79 -14.63 -1.54
N ASN A 79 0.56 -15.15 -1.56
CA ASN A 79 0.29 -16.58 -1.56
C ASN A 79 -0.09 -17.02 -2.98
N TYR A 80 0.54 -18.10 -3.45
CA TYR A 80 0.30 -18.69 -4.76
C TYR A 80 -0.38 -20.06 -4.60
N GLU A 81 -1.58 -20.19 -5.15
CA GLU A 81 -2.30 -21.46 -5.26
C GLU A 81 -2.23 -21.96 -6.71
N VAL A 82 -1.39 -22.95 -7.00
CA VAL A 82 -1.05 -23.39 -8.38
C VAL A 82 -2.06 -24.41 -8.94
N CYS A 83 -3.21 -24.61 -8.29
CA CYS A 83 -4.17 -25.62 -8.70
C CYS A 83 -5.42 -25.02 -9.34
N LYS A 84 -5.72 -25.44 -10.58
CA LYS A 84 -6.93 -25.02 -11.33
C LYS A 84 -8.17 -25.89 -11.07
N LYS A 85 -8.04 -26.96 -10.29
CA LYS A 85 -9.11 -27.93 -9.99
C LYS A 85 -9.74 -27.64 -8.62
N PRO A 86 -10.92 -28.18 -8.29
CA PRO A 86 -11.42 -28.16 -6.93
C PRO A 86 -10.32 -28.60 -5.97
N ARG A 87 -10.17 -27.89 -4.84
CA ARG A 87 -9.07 -28.07 -3.88
C ARG A 87 -8.87 -29.52 -3.44
N SER A 88 -9.95 -30.33 -3.46
CA SER A 88 -9.96 -31.78 -3.20
C SER A 88 -9.19 -32.65 -4.21
N GLU A 89 -8.97 -32.17 -5.43
CA GLU A 89 -8.24 -32.87 -6.50
C GLU A 89 -6.79 -32.41 -6.64
N CYS A 90 -6.41 -31.38 -5.91
CA CYS A 90 -5.07 -30.85 -5.87
C CYS A 90 -4.28 -31.71 -4.88
N LYS A 91 -3.43 -32.62 -5.37
CA LYS A 91 -2.36 -33.18 -4.52
C LYS A 91 -1.66 -32.00 -3.85
N GLU A 92 -1.36 -32.10 -2.55
CA GLU A 92 -0.69 -31.08 -1.72
C GLU A 92 0.59 -30.58 -2.40
N LYS A 93 0.45 -29.68 -3.38
CA LYS A 93 1.54 -28.85 -3.82
C LYS A 93 1.65 -27.81 -2.72
N PRO A 94 2.85 -27.60 -2.16
CA PRO A 94 3.00 -26.65 -1.07
C PRO A 94 2.50 -25.30 -1.57
N ASN A 95 1.57 -24.71 -0.81
CA ASN A 95 1.25 -23.30 -0.96
C ASN A 95 2.57 -22.55 -0.85
N ARG A 96 2.96 -21.90 -1.95
CA ARG A 96 4.17 -21.10 -1.95
C ARG A 96 3.76 -19.72 -1.47
N SER A 97 4.46 -19.21 -0.47
CA SER A 97 4.33 -17.82 -0.07
C SER A 97 5.64 -17.07 -0.32
N SER A 98 5.52 -15.77 -0.54
CA SER A 98 6.67 -14.89 -0.71
C SER A 98 6.37 -13.53 -0.14
N SER A 99 7.32 -12.97 0.57
CA SER A 99 7.30 -11.58 1.00
C SER A 99 7.70 -10.69 -0.17
N CYS A 100 6.77 -9.88 -0.67
CA CYS A 100 6.96 -9.03 -1.84
C CYS A 100 6.87 -7.55 -1.51
N SER A 101 7.65 -6.75 -2.25
CA SER A 101 7.72 -5.30 -2.09
C SER A 101 7.48 -4.61 -3.43
N ALA A 102 6.67 -3.56 -3.43
CA ALA A 102 6.31 -2.80 -4.61
C ALA A 102 6.15 -1.31 -4.26
N ASN A 103 6.48 -0.45 -5.22
CA ASN A 103 6.34 0.99 -5.07
C ASN A 103 5.24 1.51 -6.00
N PHE A 104 4.48 2.49 -5.54
CA PHE A 104 3.40 3.10 -6.30
C PHE A 104 3.49 4.62 -6.23
N TRP A 105 3.20 5.29 -7.32
CA TRP A 105 3.25 6.72 -7.47
C TRP A 105 1.87 7.28 -7.77
N LEU A 106 1.46 8.27 -6.99
CA LEU A 106 0.27 9.06 -7.23
C LEU A 106 0.69 10.48 -7.63
N PRO A 107 0.56 10.85 -8.92
CA PRO A 107 0.87 12.21 -9.35
C PRO A 107 -0.08 13.24 -8.73
N PRO A 108 0.35 14.50 -8.61
CA PRO A 108 -0.53 15.57 -8.18
C PRO A 108 -1.65 15.81 -9.21
N GLY A 109 -2.85 16.11 -8.72
CA GLY A 109 -3.98 16.51 -9.56
C GLY A 109 -5.27 15.75 -9.25
N LYS A 110 -6.40 16.44 -9.47
CA LYS A 110 -7.72 15.84 -9.26
C LYS A 110 -7.98 14.77 -10.32
N GLY A 111 -8.23 13.54 -9.88
CA GLY A 111 -8.45 12.40 -10.78
C GLY A 111 -7.17 11.72 -11.28
N ALA A 112 -6.01 12.10 -10.73
CA ALA A 112 -4.78 11.34 -10.90
C ALA A 112 -4.98 9.89 -10.45
N LYS A 113 -4.35 8.95 -11.16
CA LYS A 113 -4.40 7.52 -10.87
C LYS A 113 -3.06 7.05 -10.33
N LEU A 114 -3.11 6.10 -9.40
CA LEU A 114 -1.94 5.37 -8.93
C LEU A 114 -1.28 4.61 -10.07
N GLN A 115 0.04 4.66 -10.09
CA GLN A 115 0.89 4.01 -11.08
C GLN A 115 1.90 3.14 -10.36
N TYR A 116 2.15 1.93 -10.87
CA TYR A 116 3.23 1.10 -10.38
C TYR A 116 4.59 1.68 -10.79
N VAL A 117 5.52 1.75 -9.85
CA VAL A 117 6.90 2.21 -10.06
C VAL A 117 7.82 1.00 -10.04
N GLY A 118 8.03 0.42 -11.23
CA GLY A 118 8.97 -0.68 -11.43
C GLY A 118 9.05 -1.06 -12.90
N ASN A 119 10.19 -1.60 -13.31
CA ASN A 119 10.43 -1.94 -14.71
C ASN A 119 9.68 -3.20 -15.14
N GLU A 120 9.41 -4.12 -14.20
CA GLU A 120 8.75 -5.39 -14.49
C GLU A 120 7.93 -5.84 -13.28
N LYS A 121 8.58 -6.50 -12.32
CA LYS A 121 7.92 -7.21 -11.22
C LYS A 121 8.26 -6.63 -9.84
N PRO A 122 7.34 -6.75 -8.88
CA PRO A 122 7.63 -6.55 -7.46
C PRO A 122 8.81 -7.41 -7.00
N THR A 123 9.60 -6.88 -6.08
CA THR A 123 10.74 -7.59 -5.50
C THR A 123 10.21 -8.59 -4.48
N CYS A 124 10.35 -9.88 -4.77
CA CYS A 124 9.83 -10.96 -3.93
C CYS A 124 10.94 -11.86 -3.41
N TYR A 125 10.86 -12.22 -2.14
CA TYR A 125 11.71 -13.22 -1.50
C TYR A 125 10.84 -14.40 -1.06
N PRO A 126 11.23 -15.65 -1.36
CA PRO A 126 10.52 -16.81 -0.82
C PRO A 126 10.51 -16.73 0.70
N ASP A 127 9.39 -17.05 1.33
CA ASP A 127 9.38 -17.24 2.77
C ASP A 127 10.14 -18.54 3.05
N ILE A 128 11.39 -18.42 3.51
CA ILE A 128 12.23 -19.57 3.86
C ILE A 128 11.79 -20.00 5.25
N TYR A 129 11.09 -21.13 5.33
CA TYR A 129 10.82 -21.86 6.57
C TYR A 129 11.64 -23.15 6.57
#